data_AF-A0A800F300-F1
#
_entry.id   AF-A0A800F300-F1
#
_cell.length_a   1.000
_cell.length_b   1.000
_cell.length_c   1.000
_cell.angle_alpha   90.00
_cell.angle_beta   90.00
_cell.angle_gamma   90.00
#
_symmetry.space_group_name_H-M   'P 1'
#
loop_
_entity.id
_entity.type
_entity.pdbx_description
1 polymer ?
#
loop_
_entity_poly.entity_id
_entity_poly.type
_entity_poly.pdbx_seq_one_letter_code
_entity_poly.pdbx_strand_id
1 'polypeptide(L)'
;MDPKKIKTFKAYSSCFSLRYNGAVEVAKKGGLGLLLRSLSLSNDHEPHTGSMAYHDSIIKIPAAAIGTSTADSLHKFLKRSEVKAYLKLNCKQEKDTSSFNVIGELKGTEFPEEYIVVGGHLDSWDVGEGAHDDGAGCVQSMEVIRLFKALNYKPKRSIRAILFMNEENGNAGGIEYAINAKKKNEKHLAALESDRGGFTPRGFTYETKTKDHYDFNAWEKLLEPYGISFIEPGFSGVDVRPLKPQGTLLFGYEPDSQRYFDFHHSDKDVFETVHPRELSLGAACMASLIYLIDKYGLSINVN
;
A
#
# COMPACT_ATOMS: atom_id res chain seq x y z
N MET A 1 -12.56 -12.60 -5.12
CA MET A 1 -12.29 -11.47 -6.04
C MET A 1 -12.81 -11.79 -7.43
N ASP A 2 -13.12 -10.78 -8.25
CA ASP A 2 -13.56 -10.97 -9.65
C ASP A 2 -12.34 -11.11 -10.59
N PRO A 3 -12.07 -12.30 -11.17
CA PRO A 3 -10.91 -12.52 -12.04
C PRO A 3 -11.02 -11.79 -13.38
N LYS A 4 -12.17 -11.21 -13.74
CA LYS A 4 -12.33 -10.43 -14.98
C LYS A 4 -11.70 -9.05 -14.89
N LYS A 5 -11.34 -8.60 -13.68
CA LYS A 5 -10.69 -7.31 -13.44
C LYS A 5 -9.18 -7.46 -13.65
N ILE A 6 -8.67 -6.91 -14.76
CA ILE A 6 -7.23 -6.99 -15.12
C ILE A 6 -6.33 -6.39 -14.03
N LYS A 7 -6.65 -5.20 -13.49
CA LYS A 7 -5.95 -4.63 -12.32
C LYS A 7 -6.49 -5.31 -11.06
N THR A 8 -5.69 -6.16 -10.40
CA THR A 8 -6.16 -7.00 -9.29
C THR A 8 -6.60 -6.19 -8.06
N PHE A 9 -6.00 -5.02 -7.82
CA PHE A 9 -6.46 -4.08 -6.78
C PHE A 9 -7.91 -3.64 -6.99
N LYS A 10 -8.37 -3.47 -8.25
CA LYS A 10 -9.80 -3.20 -8.52
C LYS A 10 -10.69 -4.39 -8.15
N ALA A 11 -10.18 -5.63 -8.31
CA ALA A 11 -10.88 -6.83 -7.89
C ALA A 11 -10.97 -6.90 -6.36
N TYR A 12 -9.88 -6.60 -5.66
CA TYR A 12 -9.81 -6.56 -4.19
C TYR A 12 -10.75 -5.49 -3.62
N SER A 13 -10.64 -4.23 -4.06
CA SER A 13 -11.48 -3.13 -3.56
C SER A 13 -12.97 -3.38 -3.76
N SER A 14 -13.36 -4.10 -4.82
CA SER A 14 -14.76 -4.43 -5.08
C SER A 14 -15.38 -5.38 -4.04
N CYS A 15 -14.56 -6.14 -3.30
CA CYS A 15 -15.00 -7.08 -2.28
C CYS A 15 -14.41 -6.85 -0.89
N PHE A 16 -13.52 -5.86 -0.72
CA PHE A 16 -12.90 -5.52 0.57
C PHE A 16 -13.93 -5.32 1.69
N SER A 17 -15.08 -4.69 1.39
CA SER A 17 -16.15 -4.46 2.35
C SER A 17 -16.70 -5.74 2.97
N LEU A 18 -16.59 -6.89 2.29
CA LEU A 18 -16.98 -8.20 2.84
C LEU A 18 -16.06 -8.63 3.99
N ARG A 19 -14.76 -8.32 3.91
CA ARG A 19 -13.83 -8.51 5.02
C ARG A 19 -14.10 -7.49 6.12
N TYR A 20 -14.10 -6.21 5.74
CA TYR A 20 -14.10 -5.12 6.70
C TYR A 20 -15.37 -5.09 7.57
N ASN A 21 -16.55 -5.27 6.95
CA ASN A 21 -17.85 -5.18 7.61
C ASN A 21 -18.59 -6.52 7.72
N GLY A 22 -18.04 -7.62 7.20
CA GLY A 22 -18.79 -8.88 7.08
C GLY A 22 -19.31 -9.41 8.41
N ALA A 23 -18.50 -9.34 9.47
CA ALA A 23 -18.89 -9.83 10.79
C ALA A 23 -20.05 -9.02 11.38
N VAL A 24 -20.06 -7.70 11.16
CA VAL A 24 -21.17 -6.81 11.54
C VAL A 24 -22.46 -7.22 10.82
N GLU A 25 -22.40 -7.43 9.51
CA GLU A 25 -23.57 -7.79 8.72
C GLU A 25 -24.14 -9.17 9.07
N VAL A 26 -23.28 -10.14 9.42
CA VAL A 26 -23.70 -11.45 9.92
C VAL A 26 -24.31 -11.35 11.32
N ALA A 27 -23.71 -10.58 12.22
CA ALA A 27 -24.20 -10.39 13.58
C ALA A 27 -25.59 -9.72 13.60
N LYS A 28 -25.84 -8.73 12.73
CA LYS A 28 -27.18 -8.10 12.56
C LYS A 28 -28.28 -9.10 12.20
N LYS A 29 -27.92 -10.22 11.57
CA LYS A 29 -28.84 -11.29 11.16
C LYS A 29 -28.93 -12.44 12.18
N GLY A 30 -28.32 -12.28 13.36
CA GLY A 30 -28.30 -13.31 14.41
C GLY A 30 -27.31 -14.45 14.15
N GLY A 31 -26.39 -14.29 13.19
CA GLY A 31 -25.34 -15.28 12.97
C GLY A 31 -24.33 -15.32 14.12
N LEU A 32 -23.80 -16.51 14.42
CA LEU A 32 -22.91 -16.75 15.56
C LEU A 32 -21.41 -16.66 15.22
N GLY A 33 -21.07 -16.52 13.94
CA GLY A 33 -19.70 -16.41 13.46
C GLY A 33 -19.62 -16.26 11.94
N LEU A 34 -18.46 -15.82 11.45
CA LEU A 34 -18.18 -15.63 10.02
C LEU A 34 -16.97 -16.48 9.61
N LEU A 35 -17.15 -17.31 8.57
CA LEU A 35 -16.06 -17.85 7.76
C LEU A 35 -16.05 -17.12 6.43
N LEU A 36 -15.00 -16.34 6.20
CA LEU A 36 -14.82 -15.53 5.01
C LEU A 36 -13.92 -16.27 4.01
N ARG A 37 -14.32 -16.35 2.74
CA ARG A 37 -13.38 -16.72 1.68
C ARG A 37 -12.28 -15.66 1.60
N SER A 38 -11.01 -16.06 1.69
CA SER A 38 -9.86 -15.18 1.49
C SER A 38 -10.05 -14.27 0.27
N LEU A 39 -9.70 -13.00 0.43
CA LEU A 39 -9.73 -12.02 -0.66
C LEU A 39 -8.47 -12.20 -1.52
N SER A 40 -8.43 -13.31 -2.24
CA SER A 40 -7.37 -13.68 -3.16
C SER A 40 -7.93 -14.24 -4.46
N LEU A 41 -7.09 -14.25 -5.51
CA LEU A 41 -7.29 -14.98 -6.76
C LEU A 41 -6.53 -16.31 -6.79
N SER A 42 -5.63 -16.55 -5.83
CA SER A 42 -4.94 -17.82 -5.68
C SER A 42 -5.96 -18.95 -5.49
N ASN A 43 -5.60 -20.16 -5.88
CA ASN A 43 -6.39 -21.36 -5.63
C ASN A 43 -5.64 -22.29 -4.68
N ASP A 44 -5.71 -21.99 -3.40
CA ASP A 44 -4.97 -22.68 -2.35
C ASP A 44 -5.76 -22.75 -1.04
N HIS A 45 -5.16 -23.34 -0.01
CA HIS A 45 -5.76 -23.51 1.29
C HIS A 45 -5.46 -22.36 2.25
N GLU A 46 -4.71 -21.34 1.82
CA GLU A 46 -4.15 -20.36 2.73
C GLU A 46 -5.15 -19.26 3.11
N PRO A 47 -5.37 -19.02 4.42
CA PRO A 47 -6.18 -17.92 4.88
C PRO A 47 -5.42 -16.60 4.71
N HIS A 48 -6.09 -15.58 4.17
CA HIS A 48 -5.55 -14.23 4.11
C HIS A 48 -6.18 -13.38 5.21
N THR A 49 -5.37 -12.94 6.18
CA THR A 49 -5.80 -12.04 7.26
C THR A 49 -6.07 -10.63 6.72
N GLY A 50 -6.38 -9.67 7.58
CA GLY A 50 -6.59 -8.29 7.20
C GLY A 50 -7.57 -7.57 8.11
N SER A 51 -7.54 -6.24 8.00
CA SER A 51 -8.34 -5.36 8.85
C SER A 51 -9.84 -5.58 8.72
N MET A 52 -10.50 -5.54 9.87
CA MET A 52 -11.95 -5.55 10.03
C MET A 52 -12.39 -4.68 11.20
N ALA A 53 -13.63 -4.20 11.17
CA ALA A 53 -14.16 -3.37 12.23
C ALA A 53 -15.49 -3.91 12.77
N TYR A 54 -15.68 -3.75 14.08
CA TYR A 54 -17.01 -3.84 14.70
C TYR A 54 -17.55 -2.42 14.94
N HIS A 55 -18.86 -2.32 15.08
CA HIS A 55 -19.50 -1.15 15.68
C HIS A 55 -19.86 -1.46 17.14
N ASP A 56 -19.77 -0.46 18.01
CA ASP A 56 -20.00 -0.63 19.46
C ASP A 56 -21.40 -1.14 19.83
N SER A 57 -22.38 -0.92 18.94
CA SER A 57 -23.77 -1.33 19.13
C SER A 57 -24.07 -2.78 18.75
N ILE A 58 -23.10 -3.55 18.25
CA ILE A 58 -23.30 -4.90 17.72
C ILE A 58 -22.56 -5.94 18.57
N ILE A 59 -23.20 -7.09 18.80
CA ILE A 59 -22.56 -8.25 19.42
C ILE A 59 -21.39 -8.69 18.54
N LYS A 60 -20.17 -8.68 19.10
CA LYS A 60 -18.97 -9.14 18.41
C LYS A 60 -19.01 -10.66 18.28
N ILE A 61 -18.95 -11.16 17.05
CA ILE A 61 -18.95 -12.60 16.73
C ILE A 61 -17.59 -13.02 16.16
N PRO A 62 -17.09 -14.24 16.41
CA PRO A 62 -15.83 -14.70 15.83
C PRO A 62 -15.87 -14.64 14.29
N ALA A 63 -14.80 -14.15 13.69
CA ALA A 63 -14.63 -14.06 12.24
C ALA A 63 -13.25 -14.58 11.85
N ALA A 64 -13.20 -15.46 10.86
CA ALA A 64 -11.96 -16.02 10.34
C ALA A 64 -12.00 -16.13 8.82
N ALA A 65 -10.85 -15.93 8.18
CA ALA A 65 -10.67 -16.25 6.77
C ALA A 65 -10.34 -17.73 6.58
N ILE A 66 -10.73 -18.28 5.43
CA ILE A 66 -10.31 -19.60 4.94
C ILE A 66 -9.84 -19.48 3.49
N GLY A 67 -8.87 -20.32 3.12
CA GLY A 67 -8.36 -20.35 1.75
C GLY A 67 -9.42 -20.53 0.69
N THR A 68 -9.13 -20.06 -0.51
CA THR A 68 -10.06 -20.03 -1.64
C THR A 68 -10.53 -21.42 -2.05
N SER A 69 -9.61 -22.40 -2.12
CA SER A 69 -9.94 -23.79 -2.44
C SER A 69 -10.71 -24.50 -1.32
N THR A 70 -10.45 -24.12 -0.07
CA THR A 70 -11.20 -24.57 1.11
C THR A 70 -12.64 -24.04 1.07
N ALA A 71 -12.81 -22.75 0.75
CA ALA A 71 -14.12 -22.15 0.56
C ALA A 71 -14.90 -22.78 -0.60
N ASP A 72 -14.22 -23.10 -1.71
CA ASP A 72 -14.84 -23.80 -2.85
C ASP A 72 -15.30 -25.22 -2.48
N SER A 73 -14.49 -25.93 -1.70
CA SER A 73 -14.84 -27.25 -1.20
C SER A 73 -16.03 -27.18 -0.23
N LEU A 74 -16.01 -26.24 0.72
CA LEU A 74 -17.12 -25.98 1.64
C LEU A 74 -18.40 -25.63 0.88
N HIS A 75 -18.33 -24.77 -0.14
CA HIS A 75 -19.48 -24.42 -0.97
C HIS A 75 -20.07 -25.64 -1.69
N LYS A 76 -19.23 -26.57 -2.17
CA LYS A 76 -19.70 -27.83 -2.78
C LYS A 76 -20.39 -28.74 -1.77
N PHE A 77 -19.89 -28.84 -0.54
CA PHE A 77 -20.52 -29.63 0.53
C PHE A 77 -21.86 -29.04 0.98
N LEU A 78 -21.94 -27.71 1.14
CA LEU A 78 -23.18 -27.01 1.52
C LEU A 78 -24.33 -27.21 0.53
N LYS A 79 -24.05 -27.56 -0.73
CA LYS A 79 -25.08 -27.91 -1.72
C LYS A 79 -25.68 -29.30 -1.53
N ARG A 80 -25.03 -30.17 -0.73
CA ARG A 80 -25.37 -31.60 -0.60
C ARG A 80 -25.89 -31.95 0.79
N SER A 81 -25.38 -31.29 1.82
CA SER A 81 -25.74 -31.60 3.21
C SER A 81 -25.58 -30.37 4.11
N GLU A 82 -26.22 -30.43 5.28
CA GLU A 82 -25.92 -29.52 6.37
C GLU A 82 -24.46 -29.72 6.84
N VAL A 83 -23.78 -28.61 7.15
CA VAL A 83 -22.40 -28.60 7.66
C VAL A 83 -22.41 -27.91 9.02
N LYS A 84 -21.79 -28.54 10.02
CA LYS A 84 -21.55 -27.93 11.32
C LYS A 84 -20.12 -27.41 11.38
N ALA A 85 -19.94 -26.14 11.74
CA ALA A 85 -18.64 -25.52 11.92
C ALA A 85 -18.39 -25.24 13.41
N TYR A 86 -17.15 -25.41 13.84
CA TYR A 86 -16.67 -25.02 15.16
C TYR A 86 -15.52 -24.03 14.99
N LEU A 87 -15.67 -22.82 15.56
CA LEU A 87 -14.65 -21.77 15.52
C LEU A 87 -14.14 -21.53 16.94
N LYS A 88 -12.82 -21.55 17.12
CA LYS A 88 -12.14 -21.17 18.36
C LYS A 88 -11.01 -20.20 18.03
N LEU A 89 -11.21 -18.93 18.39
CA LEU A 89 -10.24 -17.86 18.17
C LEU A 89 -9.83 -17.32 19.54
N ASN A 90 -8.54 -17.39 19.87
CA ASN A 90 -7.99 -16.91 21.15
C ASN A 90 -7.39 -15.51 20.99
N CYS A 91 -8.10 -14.62 20.30
CA CYS A 91 -7.65 -13.26 20.03
C CYS A 91 -7.88 -12.37 21.26
N LYS A 92 -6.99 -11.39 21.48
CA LYS A 92 -7.12 -10.41 22.55
C LYS A 92 -6.74 -9.02 22.03
N GLN A 93 -7.60 -8.04 22.27
CA GLN A 93 -7.27 -6.63 22.07
C GLN A 93 -6.48 -6.16 23.29
N GLU A 94 -5.22 -5.78 23.07
CA GLU A 94 -4.43 -5.08 24.09
C GLU A 94 -4.66 -3.57 23.99
N LYS A 95 -4.14 -2.82 24.97
CA LYS A 95 -4.17 -1.36 24.93
C LYS A 95 -3.23 -0.85 23.85
N ASP A 96 -3.58 0.29 23.27
CA ASP A 96 -2.69 1.03 22.38
C ASP A 96 -1.34 1.30 23.05
N THR A 97 -0.28 1.21 22.25
CA THR A 97 1.10 1.45 22.69
C THR A 97 1.81 2.37 21.71
N SER A 98 2.90 2.98 22.15
CA SER A 98 3.73 3.81 21.28
C SER A 98 4.48 2.96 20.26
N SER A 99 4.52 3.45 19.03
CA SER A 99 5.40 2.99 17.95
C SER A 99 5.92 4.20 17.17
N PHE A 100 6.76 3.99 16.16
CA PHE A 100 7.52 5.07 15.53
C PHE A 100 7.65 4.90 14.02
N ASN A 101 7.42 6.00 13.29
CA ASN A 101 7.90 6.12 11.92
C ASN A 101 9.43 6.24 11.92
N VAL A 102 10.08 5.68 10.91
CA VAL A 102 11.53 5.86 10.69
C VAL A 102 11.73 6.82 9.53
N ILE A 103 12.56 7.86 9.72
CA ILE A 103 12.76 8.90 8.72
C ILE A 103 14.26 9.03 8.42
N GLY A 104 14.61 8.93 7.14
CA GLY A 104 15.96 9.20 6.62
C GLY A 104 15.93 10.31 5.57
N GLU A 105 16.94 11.19 5.57
CA GLU A 105 16.96 12.37 4.70
C GLU A 105 18.28 12.54 3.95
N LEU A 106 18.17 12.91 2.68
CA LEU A 106 19.24 13.49 1.89
C LEU A 106 18.97 14.99 1.72
N LYS A 107 19.74 15.82 2.44
CA LYS A 107 19.54 17.27 2.47
C LYS A 107 19.75 17.92 1.10
N GLY A 108 18.82 18.78 0.71
CA GLY A 108 18.88 19.57 -0.53
C GLY A 108 19.90 20.72 -0.48
N THR A 109 20.34 21.19 -1.65
CA THR A 109 21.33 22.28 -1.77
C THR A 109 20.73 23.67 -1.94
N GLU A 110 19.60 23.79 -2.63
CA GLU A 110 18.97 25.09 -2.96
C GLU A 110 17.79 25.40 -2.04
N PHE A 111 16.95 24.40 -1.78
CA PHE A 111 15.73 24.49 -0.98
C PHE A 111 15.71 23.38 0.09
N PRO A 112 16.60 23.43 1.09
CA PRO A 112 16.75 22.36 2.09
C PRO A 112 15.50 22.14 2.95
N GLU A 113 14.60 23.12 3.04
CA GLU A 113 13.35 23.05 3.81
C GLU A 113 12.12 22.74 2.94
N GLU A 114 12.33 22.43 1.66
CA GLU A 114 11.33 21.84 0.78
C GLU A 114 11.62 20.36 0.62
N TYR A 115 10.59 19.53 0.72
CA TYR A 115 10.71 18.09 0.79
C TYR A 115 10.05 17.40 -0.40
N ILE A 116 10.71 16.36 -0.89
CA ILE A 116 10.10 15.32 -1.73
C ILE A 116 10.16 14.03 -0.92
N VAL A 117 9.00 13.47 -0.61
CA VAL A 117 8.87 12.25 0.21
C VAL A 117 8.83 11.02 -0.70
N VAL A 118 9.48 9.96 -0.25
CA VAL A 118 9.33 8.59 -0.75
C VAL A 118 9.08 7.67 0.44
N GLY A 119 8.15 6.74 0.35
CA GLY A 119 7.84 5.89 1.50
C GLY A 119 7.13 4.59 1.20
N GLY A 120 7.00 3.81 2.27
CA GLY A 120 6.29 2.56 2.43
C GLY A 120 6.05 2.34 3.93
N HIS A 121 5.35 1.29 4.33
CA HIS A 121 5.10 1.02 5.76
C HIS A 121 5.94 -0.14 6.31
N LEU A 122 6.36 0.02 7.56
CA LEU A 122 7.28 -0.85 8.26
C LEU A 122 6.58 -1.96 9.04
N ASP A 123 5.30 -1.76 9.40
CA ASP A 123 4.48 -2.82 9.96
C ASP A 123 4.00 -3.79 8.88
N SER A 124 3.53 -4.95 9.31
CA SER A 124 2.94 -5.98 8.46
C SER A 124 1.99 -6.83 9.29
N TRP A 125 1.28 -7.74 8.64
CA TRP A 125 0.54 -8.79 9.36
C TRP A 125 1.45 -9.85 9.98
N ASP A 126 0.97 -10.44 11.07
CA ASP A 126 1.68 -11.37 11.95
C ASP A 126 1.79 -12.81 11.43
N VAL A 127 1.31 -13.09 10.22
CA VAL A 127 1.24 -14.44 9.65
C VAL A 127 2.38 -14.76 8.68
N GLY A 128 3.05 -13.75 8.14
CA GLY A 128 4.17 -13.87 7.20
C GLY A 128 5.36 -13.01 7.62
N GLU A 129 6.22 -12.66 6.67
CA GLU A 129 7.38 -11.79 6.90
C GLU A 129 7.14 -10.36 6.39
N GLY A 130 6.01 -10.09 5.73
CA GLY A 130 5.69 -8.77 5.18
C GLY A 130 6.64 -8.35 4.05
N ALA A 131 7.05 -9.30 3.21
CA ALA A 131 8.10 -9.06 2.22
C ALA A 131 7.63 -8.17 1.06
N HIS A 132 6.42 -8.39 0.57
CA HIS A 132 5.75 -7.55 -0.41
C HIS A 132 4.91 -6.45 0.24
N ASP A 133 4.43 -6.67 1.46
CA ASP A 133 3.49 -5.82 2.18
C ASP A 133 4.02 -5.49 3.59
N ASP A 134 4.89 -4.48 3.76
CA ASP A 134 5.48 -3.63 2.72
C ASP A 134 7.02 -3.50 2.86
N GLY A 135 7.68 -4.62 3.14
CA GLY A 135 9.14 -4.72 3.15
C GLY A 135 9.75 -4.24 1.82
N ALA A 136 9.09 -4.53 0.69
CA ALA A 136 9.48 -4.10 -0.64
C ALA A 136 9.45 -2.58 -0.82
N GLY A 137 8.36 -1.89 -0.46
CA GLY A 137 8.27 -0.44 -0.52
C GLY A 137 9.24 0.26 0.43
N CYS A 138 9.45 -0.30 1.62
CA CYS A 138 10.47 0.15 2.56
C CYS A 138 11.88 0.15 1.95
N VAL A 139 12.33 -0.99 1.40
CA VAL A 139 13.67 -1.09 0.83
C VAL A 139 13.83 -0.27 -0.46
N GLN A 140 12.80 -0.18 -1.30
CA GLN A 140 12.83 0.68 -2.48
C GLN A 140 12.95 2.16 -2.10
N SER A 141 12.25 2.60 -1.06
CA SER A 141 12.33 3.97 -0.54
C SER A 141 13.71 4.32 0.01
N MET A 142 14.32 3.41 0.78
CA MET A 142 15.71 3.58 1.23
C MET A 142 16.70 3.59 0.05
N GLU A 143 16.44 2.75 -0.96
CA GLU A 143 17.29 2.62 -2.13
C GLU A 143 17.32 3.89 -2.99
N VAL A 144 16.23 4.67 -3.05
CA VAL A 144 16.24 6.00 -3.70
C VAL A 144 17.32 6.91 -3.10
N ILE A 145 17.40 6.98 -1.76
CA ILE A 145 18.44 7.77 -1.08
C ILE A 145 19.83 7.20 -1.39
N ARG A 146 19.99 5.88 -1.31
CA ARG A 146 21.28 5.21 -1.56
C ARG A 146 21.77 5.45 -2.99
N LEU A 147 20.89 5.36 -3.99
CA LEU A 147 21.19 5.60 -5.41
C LEU A 147 21.63 7.04 -5.64
N PHE A 148 20.94 8.03 -5.11
CA PHE A 148 21.37 9.43 -5.24
C PHE A 148 22.73 9.69 -4.59
N LYS A 149 23.00 9.09 -3.43
CA LYS A 149 24.33 9.16 -2.81
C LYS A 149 25.40 8.50 -3.69
N ALA A 150 25.12 7.33 -4.26
CA ALA A 150 26.04 6.60 -5.12
C ALA A 150 26.34 7.33 -6.43
N LEU A 151 25.34 8.02 -7.00
CA LEU A 151 25.48 8.87 -8.19
C LEU A 151 26.12 10.24 -7.88
N ASN A 152 26.43 10.52 -6.61
CA ASN A 152 26.83 11.84 -6.12
C ASN A 152 25.86 12.96 -6.56
N TYR A 153 24.58 12.62 -6.69
CA TYR A 153 23.53 13.58 -7.01
C TYR A 153 23.34 14.54 -5.82
N LYS A 154 23.22 15.83 -6.12
CA LYS A 154 22.96 16.88 -5.13
C LYS A 154 21.56 17.42 -5.40
N PRO A 155 20.54 16.93 -4.70
CA PRO A 155 19.17 17.35 -4.97
C PRO A 155 19.00 18.81 -4.59
N LYS A 156 18.13 19.53 -5.29
CA LYS A 156 17.81 20.92 -4.95
C LYS A 156 17.01 20.98 -3.66
N ARG A 157 16.05 20.07 -3.51
CA ARG A 157 15.17 19.88 -2.35
C ARG A 157 15.65 18.71 -1.49
N SER A 158 15.23 18.68 -0.24
CA SER A 158 15.53 17.54 0.62
C SER A 158 14.68 16.33 0.19
N ILE A 159 15.34 15.18 -0.01
CA ILE A 159 14.65 13.92 -0.30
C ILE A 159 14.50 13.14 1.01
N ARG A 160 13.27 12.83 1.39
CA ARG A 160 12.95 12.20 2.68
C ARG A 160 12.34 10.81 2.44
N ALA A 161 13.05 9.77 2.87
CA ALA A 161 12.50 8.42 2.94
C ALA A 161 11.79 8.24 4.28
N ILE A 162 10.55 7.74 4.26
CA ILE A 162 9.76 7.48 5.46
C ILE A 162 9.30 6.04 5.43
N LEU A 163 9.60 5.30 6.50
CA LEU A 163 8.99 4.02 6.79
C LEU A 163 7.88 4.29 7.81
N PHE A 164 6.64 4.33 7.33
CA PHE A 164 5.47 4.62 8.13
C PHE A 164 5.16 3.43 9.05
N MET A 165 4.40 3.69 10.10
CA MET A 165 4.11 2.67 11.10
C MET A 165 2.60 2.61 11.35
N ASN A 166 2.09 1.40 11.55
CA ASN A 166 0.69 1.13 11.81
C ASN A 166 -0.20 1.58 10.64
N GLU A 167 0.20 1.27 9.40
CA GLU A 167 -0.64 1.37 8.20
C GLU A 167 -1.82 0.40 8.33
N GLU A 168 -1.49 -0.87 8.60
CA GLU A 168 -2.41 -2.01 8.49
C GLU A 168 -3.56 -1.93 9.47
N ASN A 169 -3.27 -1.30 10.61
CA ASN A 169 -4.19 -1.06 11.71
C ASN A 169 -4.59 0.44 11.80
N GLY A 170 -4.83 1.05 10.64
CA GLY A 170 -5.55 2.33 10.54
C GLY A 170 -4.70 3.56 10.24
N ASN A 171 -3.50 3.40 9.69
CA ASN A 171 -2.62 4.47 9.23
C ASN A 171 -2.31 5.55 10.29
N ALA A 172 -1.94 5.13 11.49
CA ALA A 172 -1.59 6.08 12.54
C ALA A 172 -0.29 6.86 12.20
N GLY A 173 0.68 6.19 11.57
CA GLY A 173 1.96 6.75 11.18
C GLY A 173 1.86 7.86 10.15
N GLY A 174 1.16 7.64 9.04
CA GLY A 174 0.94 8.67 8.01
C GLY A 174 0.12 9.85 8.53
N ILE A 175 -0.91 9.58 9.35
CA ILE A 175 -1.72 10.63 9.99
C ILE A 175 -0.85 11.51 10.91
N GLU A 176 -0.10 10.90 11.83
CA GLU A 176 0.72 11.65 12.78
C GLU A 176 1.88 12.39 12.10
N TYR A 177 2.46 11.81 11.03
CA TYR A 177 3.44 12.51 10.20
C TYR A 177 2.85 13.79 9.59
N ALA A 178 1.68 13.70 8.95
CA ALA A 178 1.05 14.86 8.34
C ALA A 178 0.65 15.93 9.36
N ILE A 179 0.18 15.53 10.55
CA ILE A 179 -0.10 16.45 11.66
C ILE A 179 1.17 17.21 12.06
N ASN A 180 2.29 16.51 12.22
CA ASN A 180 3.56 17.12 12.62
C ASN A 180 4.17 17.99 11.51
N ALA A 181 4.12 17.56 10.26
CA ALA A 181 4.52 18.36 9.09
C ALA A 181 3.78 19.70 9.06
N LYS A 182 2.45 19.67 9.26
CA LYS A 182 1.62 20.88 9.33
C LYS A 182 2.00 21.78 10.51
N LYS A 183 2.19 21.20 11.70
CA LYS A 183 2.61 21.96 12.91
C LYS A 183 3.96 22.66 12.70
N LYS A 184 4.88 22.01 12.00
CA LYS A 184 6.21 22.53 11.66
C LYS A 184 6.22 23.45 10.43
N ASN A 185 5.08 23.61 9.75
CA ASN A 185 4.97 24.37 8.51
C ASN A 185 5.95 23.88 7.42
N GLU A 186 6.18 22.56 7.38
CA GLU A 186 7.01 21.92 6.36
C GLU A 186 6.34 22.04 4.98
N LYS A 187 7.17 22.14 3.93
CA LYS A 187 6.70 22.26 2.55
C LYS A 187 7.02 20.98 1.78
N HIS A 188 6.00 20.20 1.46
CA HIS A 188 6.15 19.00 0.64
C HIS A 188 5.68 19.28 -0.78
N LEU A 189 6.61 19.23 -1.74
CA LEU A 189 6.29 19.38 -3.16
C LEU A 189 5.55 18.15 -3.67
N ALA A 190 6.11 16.98 -3.38
CA ALA A 190 5.54 15.70 -3.75
C ALA A 190 5.78 14.63 -2.67
N ALA A 191 4.95 13.60 -2.64
CA ALA A 191 5.14 12.41 -1.83
C ALA A 191 4.78 11.16 -2.65
N LEU A 192 5.68 10.18 -2.71
CA LEU A 192 5.52 8.92 -3.42
C LEU A 192 5.44 7.77 -2.42
N GLU A 193 4.47 6.88 -2.59
CA GLU A 193 4.33 5.65 -1.80
C GLU A 193 4.46 4.42 -2.70
N SER A 194 5.18 3.41 -2.20
CA SER A 194 5.18 2.06 -2.75
C SER A 194 4.61 1.14 -1.69
N ASP A 195 3.49 0.50 -2.00
CA ASP A 195 2.74 -0.39 -1.10
C ASP A 195 1.94 -1.42 -1.92
N ARG A 196 2.62 -2.00 -2.92
CA ARG A 196 1.99 -2.92 -3.91
C ARG A 196 2.93 -4.04 -4.33
N GLY A 197 3.91 -4.35 -3.49
CA GLY A 197 4.90 -5.39 -3.72
C GLY A 197 6.07 -4.98 -4.60
N GLY A 198 7.09 -5.84 -4.59
CA GLY A 198 8.35 -5.67 -5.31
C GLY A 198 8.33 -6.21 -6.74
N PHE A 199 7.21 -6.08 -7.45
CA PHE A 199 7.03 -6.63 -8.79
C PHE A 199 7.51 -5.70 -9.90
N THR A 200 7.53 -6.21 -11.13
CA THR A 200 7.97 -5.47 -12.32
C THR A 200 7.23 -4.12 -12.44
N PRO A 201 7.94 -2.99 -12.62
CA PRO A 201 7.32 -1.67 -12.76
C PRO A 201 6.35 -1.60 -13.94
N ARG A 202 5.24 -0.86 -13.77
CA ARG A 202 4.29 -0.55 -14.85
C ARG A 202 4.04 0.94 -15.01
N GLY A 203 4.01 1.68 -13.92
CA GLY A 203 3.69 3.10 -13.97
C GLY A 203 3.66 3.79 -12.62
N PHE A 204 3.06 4.96 -12.62
CA PHE A 204 2.69 5.69 -11.42
C PHE A 204 1.25 6.19 -11.53
N THR A 205 0.59 6.31 -10.40
CA THR A 205 -0.65 7.08 -10.27
C THR A 205 -0.38 8.38 -9.53
N TYR A 206 -1.24 9.38 -9.69
CA TYR A 206 -1.15 10.59 -8.89
C TYR A 206 -2.50 11.12 -8.38
N GLU A 207 -2.45 11.77 -7.22
CA GLU A 207 -3.56 12.50 -6.62
C GLU A 207 -3.14 13.92 -6.24
N THR A 208 -4.01 14.89 -6.53
CA THR A 208 -3.86 16.26 -6.06
C THR A 208 -5.12 16.73 -5.34
N LYS A 209 -4.97 17.74 -4.48
CA LYS A 209 -6.08 18.48 -3.86
C LYS A 209 -6.82 19.35 -4.89
N THR A 210 -6.09 19.89 -5.86
CA THR A 210 -6.62 20.81 -6.87
C THR A 210 -7.24 20.04 -8.04
N LYS A 211 -7.97 20.75 -8.91
CA LYS A 211 -8.39 20.19 -10.21
C LYS A 211 -7.29 20.37 -11.27
N ASP A 212 -6.08 20.71 -10.85
CA ASP A 212 -4.99 21.01 -11.77
C ASP A 212 -4.64 19.76 -12.57
N HIS A 213 -4.50 19.95 -13.87
CA HIS A 213 -3.99 18.92 -14.76
C HIS A 213 -2.47 19.06 -14.82
N TYR A 214 -1.79 18.03 -14.31
CA TYR A 214 -0.35 17.88 -14.50
C TYR A 214 -0.10 17.17 -15.82
N ASP A 215 0.85 17.66 -16.60
CA ASP A 215 1.26 17.02 -17.85
C ASP A 215 2.57 16.27 -17.63
N PHE A 216 2.46 14.94 -17.58
CA PHE A 216 3.60 14.04 -17.44
C PHE A 216 3.99 13.36 -18.75
N ASN A 217 3.39 13.71 -19.90
CA ASN A 217 3.64 13.03 -21.18
C ASN A 217 5.11 13.02 -21.58
N ALA A 218 5.85 14.10 -21.28
CA ALA A 218 7.28 14.17 -21.54
C ALA A 218 8.07 13.20 -20.65
N TRP A 219 7.66 13.01 -19.40
CA TRP A 219 8.30 12.10 -18.45
C TRP A 219 7.94 10.64 -18.76
N GLU A 220 6.70 10.36 -19.14
CA GLU A 220 6.27 9.04 -19.61
C GLU A 220 7.15 8.55 -20.76
N LYS A 221 7.39 9.38 -21.79
CA LYS A 221 8.27 9.03 -22.92
C LYS A 221 9.71 8.74 -22.50
N LEU A 222 10.21 9.41 -21.46
CA LEU A 222 11.55 9.19 -20.93
C LEU A 222 11.64 7.89 -20.12
N LEU A 223 10.56 7.52 -19.43
CA LEU A 223 10.52 6.36 -18.53
C LEU A 223 9.99 5.09 -19.21
N GLU A 224 9.31 5.19 -20.34
CA GLU A 224 8.76 4.06 -21.12
C GLU A 224 9.81 2.97 -21.43
N PRO A 225 11.04 3.29 -21.88
CA PRO A 225 12.07 2.26 -22.11
C PRO A 225 12.46 1.45 -20.86
N TYR A 226 12.11 1.94 -19.67
CA TYR A 226 12.38 1.31 -18.38
C TYR A 226 11.14 0.65 -17.75
N GLY A 227 10.03 0.54 -18.51
CA GLY A 227 8.83 -0.19 -18.11
C GLY A 227 7.71 0.65 -17.51
N ILE A 228 7.91 1.97 -17.40
CA ILE A 228 6.88 2.91 -16.92
C ILE A 228 6.08 3.41 -18.12
N SER A 229 4.92 2.82 -18.37
CA SER A 229 4.09 3.14 -19.53
C SER A 229 3.00 4.18 -19.26
N PHE A 230 2.85 4.64 -18.01
CA PHE A 230 1.84 5.64 -17.65
C PHE A 230 2.20 6.39 -16.36
N ILE A 231 1.73 7.63 -16.27
CA ILE A 231 1.61 8.46 -15.07
C ILE A 231 0.21 9.10 -15.10
N GLU A 232 -0.77 8.43 -14.47
CA GLU A 232 -2.20 8.76 -14.63
C GLU A 232 -2.88 9.15 -13.30
N PRO A 233 -4.02 9.87 -13.31
CA PRO A 233 -4.79 10.09 -12.09
C PRO A 233 -5.21 8.78 -11.43
N GLY A 234 -4.95 8.60 -10.13
CA GLY A 234 -5.29 7.37 -9.42
C GLY A 234 -4.83 7.36 -7.98
N PHE A 235 -5.10 6.28 -7.24
CA PHE A 235 -4.79 6.19 -5.82
C PHE A 235 -3.28 6.28 -5.54
N SER A 236 -2.90 7.12 -4.58
CA SER A 236 -1.50 7.47 -4.30
C SER A 236 -0.82 6.67 -3.18
N GLY A 237 -1.56 5.81 -2.49
CA GLY A 237 -1.06 5.12 -1.29
C GLY A 237 -1.78 5.62 -0.02
N VAL A 238 -1.74 4.84 1.04
CA VAL A 238 -2.49 5.11 2.27
C VAL A 238 -1.73 6.11 3.13
N ASP A 239 -0.43 5.91 3.32
CA ASP A 239 0.40 6.67 4.26
C ASP A 239 0.70 8.10 3.84
N VAL A 240 0.84 8.37 2.54
CA VAL A 240 1.12 9.73 2.04
C VAL A 240 -0.14 10.57 1.88
N ARG A 241 -1.32 9.93 1.83
CA ARG A 241 -2.61 10.58 1.61
C ARG A 241 -2.98 11.65 2.63
N PRO A 242 -2.65 11.52 3.94
CA PRO A 242 -2.83 12.58 4.93
C PRO A 242 -2.11 13.91 4.60
N LEU A 243 -1.13 13.93 3.69
CA LEU A 243 -0.48 15.17 3.21
C LEU A 243 -1.31 15.90 2.15
N LYS A 244 -2.24 15.24 1.46
CA LYS A 244 -3.07 15.83 0.39
C LYS A 244 -3.71 17.17 0.76
N PRO A 245 -4.33 17.34 1.95
CA PRO A 245 -4.98 18.61 2.32
C PRO A 245 -4.01 19.81 2.39
N GLN A 246 -2.71 19.55 2.54
CA GLN A 246 -1.63 20.53 2.62
C GLN A 246 -1.14 21.00 1.24
N GLY A 247 -1.67 20.43 0.15
CA GLY A 247 -1.34 20.82 -1.22
C GLY A 247 -0.21 20.00 -1.87
N THR A 248 0.28 18.97 -1.19
CA THR A 248 1.29 18.05 -1.73
C THR A 248 0.72 17.24 -2.89
N LEU A 249 1.47 17.13 -3.99
CA LEU A 249 1.14 16.21 -5.07
C LEU A 249 1.56 14.79 -4.66
N LEU A 250 0.61 13.87 -4.65
CA LEU A 250 0.86 12.51 -4.19
C LEU A 250 1.00 11.57 -5.37
N PHE A 251 1.90 10.61 -5.26
CA PHE A 251 2.13 9.57 -6.26
C PHE A 251 2.04 8.19 -5.62
N GLY A 252 1.43 7.24 -6.33
CA GLY A 252 1.50 5.82 -6.01
C GLY A 252 2.37 5.10 -7.03
N TYR A 253 3.31 4.28 -6.58
CA TYR A 253 4.04 3.37 -7.45
C TYR A 253 3.13 2.21 -7.88
N GLU A 254 3.09 1.93 -9.19
CA GLU A 254 2.26 0.88 -9.78
C GLU A 254 3.15 -0.20 -10.41
N PRO A 255 3.47 -1.25 -9.66
CA PRO A 255 4.09 -2.46 -10.21
C PRO A 255 3.02 -3.40 -10.81
N ASP A 256 3.47 -4.51 -11.40
CA ASP A 256 2.57 -5.53 -11.93
C ASP A 256 1.77 -6.20 -10.80
N SER A 257 0.48 -5.90 -10.76
CA SER A 257 -0.42 -6.35 -9.69
C SER A 257 -0.84 -7.82 -9.75
N GLN A 258 -0.50 -8.58 -10.81
CA GLN A 258 -1.13 -9.89 -11.06
C GLN A 258 -0.92 -10.88 -9.91
N ARG A 259 0.24 -10.85 -9.24
CA ARG A 259 0.62 -11.81 -8.19
C ARG A 259 0.52 -11.27 -6.77
N TYR A 260 0.24 -9.98 -6.58
CA TYR A 260 0.23 -9.37 -5.24
C TYR A 260 -0.68 -10.10 -4.26
N PHE A 261 -1.91 -10.38 -4.69
CA PHE A 261 -2.91 -11.06 -3.86
C PHE A 261 -2.69 -12.57 -3.71
N ASP A 262 -1.69 -13.16 -4.35
CA ASP A 262 -1.25 -14.53 -4.04
C ASP A 262 -0.50 -14.59 -2.70
N PHE A 263 0.05 -13.45 -2.24
CA PHE A 263 0.88 -13.34 -1.04
C PHE A 263 0.28 -12.43 0.03
N HIS A 264 -0.28 -11.28 -0.37
CA HIS A 264 -0.78 -10.23 0.52
C HIS A 264 -1.59 -10.76 1.70
N HIS A 265 -1.17 -10.43 2.91
CA HIS A 265 -1.77 -10.84 4.18
C HIS A 265 -1.81 -12.37 4.42
N SER A 266 -0.86 -13.13 3.89
CA SER A 266 -0.76 -14.58 4.12
C SER A 266 0.64 -14.97 4.58
N ASP A 267 0.78 -16.21 5.03
CA ASP A 267 2.06 -16.82 5.41
C ASP A 267 3.02 -17.04 4.23
N LYS A 268 2.53 -16.81 3.00
CA LYS A 268 3.33 -16.83 1.79
C LYS A 268 4.02 -15.51 1.49
N ASP A 269 3.69 -14.44 2.21
CA ASP A 269 4.39 -13.17 2.05
C ASP A 269 5.76 -13.21 2.75
N VAL A 270 6.71 -13.87 2.08
CA VAL A 270 8.05 -14.17 2.60
C VAL A 270 9.14 -13.67 1.65
N PHE A 271 10.33 -13.43 2.19
CA PHE A 271 11.44 -12.84 1.47
C PHE A 271 11.78 -13.58 0.16
N GLU A 272 11.71 -14.91 0.15
CA GLU A 272 12.05 -15.75 -1.00
C GLU A 272 11.12 -15.53 -2.21
N THR A 273 9.95 -14.95 -2.00
CA THR A 273 8.99 -14.66 -3.09
C THR A 273 9.33 -13.35 -3.82
N VAL A 274 10.17 -12.51 -3.24
CA VAL A 274 10.61 -11.24 -3.82
C VAL A 274 11.68 -11.48 -4.87
N HIS A 275 11.39 -11.14 -6.13
CA HIS A 275 12.39 -11.26 -7.19
C HIS A 275 13.37 -10.07 -7.14
N PRO A 276 14.68 -10.30 -6.94
CA PRO A 276 15.63 -9.22 -6.66
C PRO A 276 15.77 -8.21 -7.81
N ARG A 277 15.63 -8.67 -9.05
CA ARG A 277 15.67 -7.78 -10.22
C ARG A 277 14.42 -6.90 -10.33
N GLU A 278 13.25 -7.43 -9.99
CA GLU A 278 12.00 -6.65 -10.06
C GLU A 278 12.00 -5.56 -9.00
N LEU A 279 12.41 -5.93 -7.78
CA LEU A 279 12.59 -5.00 -6.67
C LEU A 279 13.55 -3.86 -7.04
N SER A 280 14.71 -4.20 -7.62
CA SER A 280 15.72 -3.23 -8.07
C SER A 280 15.21 -2.31 -9.18
N LEU A 281 14.43 -2.83 -10.12
CA LEU A 281 13.80 -2.04 -11.18
C LEU A 281 12.81 -1.03 -10.61
N GLY A 282 12.01 -1.42 -9.61
CA GLY A 282 11.10 -0.50 -8.93
C GLY A 282 11.84 0.64 -8.24
N ALA A 283 12.89 0.34 -7.47
CA ALA A 283 13.73 1.36 -6.85
C ALA A 283 14.33 2.35 -7.87
N ALA A 284 14.82 1.84 -9.01
CA ALA A 284 15.36 2.67 -10.08
C ALA A 284 14.29 3.58 -10.72
N CYS A 285 13.08 3.07 -10.92
CA CYS A 285 11.97 3.85 -11.47
C CYS A 285 11.52 4.94 -10.49
N MET A 286 11.38 4.60 -9.20
CA MET A 286 11.05 5.56 -8.14
C MET A 286 12.12 6.66 -8.06
N ALA A 287 13.40 6.30 -8.03
CA ALA A 287 14.49 7.27 -8.02
C ALA A 287 14.46 8.17 -9.27
N SER A 288 14.11 7.62 -10.43
CA SER A 288 14.01 8.39 -11.68
C SER A 288 12.89 9.42 -11.64
N LEU A 289 11.70 9.06 -11.14
CA LEU A 289 10.60 10.01 -10.94
C LEU A 289 10.98 11.11 -9.95
N ILE A 290 11.57 10.75 -8.80
CA ILE A 290 12.00 11.71 -7.77
C ILE A 290 13.07 12.67 -8.33
N TYR A 291 14.00 12.16 -9.14
CA TYR A 291 14.99 12.99 -9.85
C TYR A 291 14.31 14.00 -10.79
N LEU A 292 13.33 13.57 -11.58
CA LEU A 292 12.60 14.47 -12.49
C LEU A 292 11.85 15.57 -11.73
N ILE A 293 11.17 15.22 -10.63
CA ILE A 293 10.46 16.16 -9.76
C ILE A 293 11.44 17.17 -9.15
N ASP A 294 12.56 16.71 -8.61
CA ASP A 294 13.56 17.61 -8.00
C ASP A 294 14.20 18.55 -9.04
N LYS A 295 14.59 17.99 -10.20
CA LYS A 295 15.33 18.69 -11.23
C LYS A 295 14.50 19.74 -11.97
N TYR A 296 13.27 19.38 -12.33
CA TYR A 296 12.42 20.17 -13.22
C TYR A 296 11.23 20.81 -12.49
N GLY A 297 10.96 20.41 -11.23
CA GLY A 297 9.78 20.84 -10.51
C GLY A 297 8.50 20.19 -11.03
N LEU A 298 7.36 20.66 -10.51
CA LEU A 298 6.04 20.26 -10.98
C LEU A 298 5.48 21.39 -11.85
N SER A 299 5.67 21.31 -13.15
CA SER A 299 5.05 22.25 -14.10
C SER A 299 3.56 21.95 -14.22
N ILE A 300 2.73 22.92 -13.83
CA ILE A 300 1.29 22.93 -14.10
C ILE A 300 1.13 23.45 -15.53
N ASN A 301 0.58 22.64 -16.44
CA ASN A 301 0.07 23.18 -17.69
C ASN A 301 -1.24 23.87 -17.36
N VAL A 302 -1.17 25.19 -17.15
CA VAL A 302 -2.35 26.05 -17.07
C VAL A 302 -2.91 26.12 -18.49
N ASN A 303 -3.90 25.28 -18.79
CA ASN A 303 -4.82 25.52 -19.90
C ASN A 303 -6.01 26.33 -19.41
#